data_AF-A0A7W5V972-F1
#
_entry.id   AF-A0A7W5V972-F1
#
_cell.length_a   1.000
_cell.length_b   1.000
_cell.length_c   1.000
_cell.angle_alpha   90.00
_cell.angle_beta   90.00
_cell.angle_gamma   90.00
#
_symmetry.space_group_name_H-M   'P 1'
#
loop_
_entity.id
_entity.type
_entity.pdbx_description
1 polymer ?
#
loop_
_entity_poly.entity_id
_entity_poly.type
_entity_poly.pdbx_seq_one_letter_code
_entity_poly.pdbx_strand_id
1 'polypeptide(L)'
;MSGRGVAVALLGPLEVRRDDVQIRLTAGRLRTLLATLAISAGDTVPVERLALALWGEDLPLNARRGVQTYVTRLRRALGRDVIRTLSDGYLLDVDPDRIDVLRFRRLLAEAGRAPGTLAERALVEEALALWRGSPFEGVDSDWLCASASAYLQEARLGAVERRIDLDMAEGRHGELVAELMELSARHPLREPLWERLLVALGRSGRQAEALASYERLRRLLAEELGTAPSADLRRVHASLLREEPPPSLRSPTGVRQPHARVAVFTGRAADLTHADRERFAGVRVIVGRDGGHHSFLALIWAHE
;
A
#
# COMPACT_ATOMS: atom_id res chain seq x y z
N MET A 1 -0.01 -2.61 -29.03
CA MET A 1 1.34 -3.11 -29.37
C MET A 1 1.83 -3.95 -28.20
N SER A 2 1.74 -5.28 -28.29
CA SER A 2 2.16 -6.18 -27.21
C SER A 2 3.67 -6.10 -26.99
N GLY A 3 4.06 -5.35 -25.96
CA GLY A 3 4.77 -5.90 -24.80
C GLY A 3 6.22 -6.35 -24.93
N ARG A 4 7.03 -5.91 -25.90
CA ARG A 4 8.47 -6.21 -25.89
C ARG A 4 9.15 -5.65 -24.63
N GLY A 5 9.80 -6.49 -23.84
CA GLY A 5 10.46 -6.15 -22.56
C GLY A 5 9.99 -6.98 -21.36
N VAL A 6 10.51 -6.63 -20.17
CA VAL A 6 10.22 -7.33 -18.92
C VAL A 6 9.04 -6.69 -18.19
N ALA A 7 8.15 -7.51 -17.64
CA ALA A 7 7.08 -7.10 -16.73
C ALA A 7 7.20 -7.87 -15.41
N VAL A 8 6.92 -7.19 -14.30
CA VAL A 8 7.02 -7.73 -12.95
C VAL A 8 5.72 -7.43 -12.21
N ALA A 9 5.11 -8.47 -11.65
CA ALA A 9 3.87 -8.33 -10.89
C ALA A 9 4.08 -8.81 -9.45
N LEU A 10 3.87 -7.92 -8.50
CA LEU A 10 4.15 -8.03 -7.06
C LEU A 10 2.90 -7.81 -6.20
N LEU A 11 1.77 -7.37 -6.75
CA LEU A 11 0.50 -7.21 -6.04
C LEU A 11 -0.26 -8.55 -5.93
N GLY A 12 0.42 -9.58 -5.44
CA GLY A 12 -0.02 -10.97 -5.43
C GLY A 12 1.20 -11.90 -5.49
N PRO A 13 1.01 -13.16 -5.95
CA PRO A 13 2.11 -14.05 -6.29
C PRO A 13 3.08 -13.37 -7.26
N LEU A 14 4.39 -13.47 -6.98
CA LEU A 14 5.42 -12.93 -7.88
C LEU A 14 5.30 -13.58 -9.26
N GLU A 15 4.99 -12.76 -10.25
CA GLU A 15 5.04 -13.15 -11.65
C GLU A 15 6.03 -12.27 -12.41
N VAL A 16 6.82 -12.91 -13.27
CA VAL A 16 7.78 -12.24 -14.14
C VAL A 16 7.53 -12.72 -15.56
N ARG A 17 7.40 -11.77 -16.49
CA ARG A 17 7.24 -12.06 -17.91
C ARG A 17 8.29 -11.32 -18.71
N ARG A 18 8.74 -11.91 -19.79
CA ARG A 18 9.57 -11.26 -20.80
C ARG A 18 8.98 -11.54 -22.16
N ASP A 19 8.66 -10.50 -22.92
CA ASP A 19 8.05 -10.64 -24.24
C ASP A 19 6.83 -11.58 -24.19
N ASP A 20 6.00 -11.40 -23.15
CA ASP A 20 4.82 -12.21 -22.80
C ASP A 20 5.08 -13.67 -22.38
N VAL A 21 6.32 -14.14 -22.36
CA VAL A 21 6.70 -15.46 -21.86
C VAL A 21 6.98 -15.40 -20.35
N GLN A 22 6.36 -16.29 -19.57
CA GLN A 22 6.59 -16.37 -18.13
C GLN A 22 7.99 -16.89 -17.81
N ILE A 23 8.71 -16.17 -16.94
CA ILE A 23 10.02 -16.56 -16.43
C ILE A 23 9.85 -17.10 -15.01
N ARG A 24 10.26 -18.36 -14.80
CA ARG A 24 10.27 -18.96 -13.46
C ARG A 24 11.58 -18.64 -12.74
N LEU A 25 11.49 -17.85 -11.67
CA LEU A 25 12.57 -17.68 -10.71
C LEU A 25 12.33 -18.67 -9.55
N THR A 26 13.19 -19.67 -9.39
CA THR A 26 13.01 -20.73 -8.38
C THR A 26 13.66 -20.38 -7.04
N ALA A 27 14.77 -19.65 -7.04
CA ALA A 27 15.46 -19.30 -5.80
C ALA A 27 14.82 -18.09 -5.12
N GLY A 28 14.44 -18.23 -3.84
CA GLY A 28 13.84 -17.16 -3.02
C GLY A 28 14.63 -15.86 -3.05
N ARG A 29 15.96 -15.92 -2.87
CA ARG A 29 16.84 -14.74 -2.98
C ARG A 29 16.82 -14.06 -4.36
N LEU A 30 16.61 -14.78 -5.48
CA LEU A 30 16.45 -14.13 -6.78
C LEU A 30 15.14 -13.34 -6.86
N ARG A 31 14.07 -13.90 -6.30
CA ARG A 31 12.76 -13.25 -6.20
C ARG A 31 12.84 -12.00 -5.35
N THR A 32 13.48 -12.09 -4.18
CA THR A 32 13.75 -10.95 -3.28
C THR A 32 14.54 -9.86 -3.98
N LEU A 33 15.67 -10.21 -4.62
CA LEU A 33 16.48 -9.22 -5.33
C LEU A 33 15.67 -8.50 -6.42
N LEU A 34 14.90 -9.24 -7.22
CA LEU A 34 14.07 -8.64 -8.26
C LEU A 34 12.97 -7.76 -7.66
N ALA A 35 12.27 -8.22 -6.62
CA ALA A 35 11.22 -7.44 -5.97
C ALA A 35 11.77 -6.12 -5.40
N THR A 36 12.93 -6.16 -4.73
CA THR A 36 13.58 -4.94 -4.21
C THR A 36 13.94 -3.97 -5.32
N LEU A 37 14.49 -4.46 -6.44
CA LEU A 37 14.82 -3.63 -7.59
C LEU A 37 13.57 -3.07 -8.30
N ALA A 38 12.50 -3.86 -8.39
CA ALA A 38 11.27 -3.48 -9.08
C ALA A 38 10.48 -2.39 -8.35
N ILE A 39 10.43 -2.42 -7.00
CA ILE A 39 9.78 -1.37 -6.21
C ILE A 39 10.53 -0.03 -6.31
N SER A 40 11.81 -0.08 -6.66
CA SER A 40 12.67 1.08 -6.89
C SER A 40 13.07 1.22 -8.36
N ALA A 41 12.25 0.72 -9.30
CA ALA A 41 12.59 0.81 -10.71
C ALA A 41 12.65 2.27 -11.18
N GLY A 42 13.61 2.56 -12.04
CA GLY A 42 13.98 3.93 -12.42
C GLY A 42 15.01 4.59 -11.49
N ASP A 43 15.20 4.05 -10.28
CA ASP A 43 16.20 4.54 -9.32
C ASP A 43 17.35 3.53 -9.12
N THR A 44 18.52 4.04 -8.76
CA THR A 44 19.67 3.21 -8.37
C THR A 44 19.47 2.67 -6.96
N VAL A 45 19.55 1.35 -6.79
CA VAL A 45 19.51 0.69 -5.49
C VAL A 45 20.93 0.35 -5.04
N PRO A 46 21.41 0.90 -3.89
CA PRO A 46 22.74 0.62 -3.38
C PRO A 46 22.95 -0.86 -3.06
N VAL A 47 24.18 -1.34 -3.23
CA VAL A 47 24.53 -2.76 -2.97
C VAL A 47 24.21 -3.17 -1.54
N GLU A 48 24.44 -2.29 -0.58
CA GLU A 48 24.23 -2.49 0.84
C GLU A 48 22.75 -2.74 1.13
N ARG A 49 21.86 -1.98 0.48
CA ARG A 49 20.40 -2.15 0.58
C ARG A 49 19.95 -3.48 -0.03
N LEU A 50 20.51 -3.85 -1.18
CA LEU A 50 20.22 -5.15 -1.80
C LEU A 50 20.71 -6.31 -0.93
N ALA A 51 21.86 -6.14 -0.25
CA ALA A 51 22.37 -7.15 0.65
C ALA A 51 21.47 -7.33 1.88
N LEU A 52 21.08 -6.23 2.53
CA LEU A 52 20.12 -6.26 3.64
C LEU A 52 18.80 -6.91 3.24
N ALA A 53 18.27 -6.60 2.06
CA ALA A 53 17.03 -7.22 1.58
C ALA A 53 17.15 -8.74 1.41
N LEU A 54 18.32 -9.24 0.97
CA LEU A 54 18.59 -10.65 0.67
C LEU A 54 18.94 -11.52 1.88
N TRP A 55 19.56 -10.92 2.91
CA TRP A 55 20.15 -11.66 4.03
C TRP A 55 19.74 -11.12 5.40
N GLY A 56 19.04 -9.99 5.49
CA GLY A 56 18.73 -9.36 6.76
C GLY A 56 20.01 -9.03 7.53
N GLU A 57 20.03 -9.39 8.81
CA GLU A 57 21.17 -9.18 9.70
C GLU A 57 22.32 -10.19 9.48
N ASP A 58 22.03 -11.35 8.89
CA ASP A 58 22.98 -12.44 8.68
C ASP A 58 23.76 -12.28 7.36
N LEU A 59 24.47 -11.14 7.24
CA LEU A 59 25.24 -10.80 6.05
C LEU A 59 26.43 -11.77 5.86
N PRO A 60 26.67 -12.25 4.62
CA PRO A 60 27.86 -13.04 4.34
C PRO A 60 29.11 -12.14 4.38
N LEU A 61 30.27 -12.75 4.67
CA LEU A 61 31.58 -12.09 4.75
C LEU A 61 31.88 -11.17 3.54
N ASN A 62 31.34 -11.50 2.35
CA ASN A 62 31.44 -10.65 1.18
C ASN A 62 30.06 -10.46 0.51
N ALA A 63 29.20 -9.67 1.17
CA ALA A 63 27.87 -9.29 0.70
C ALA A 63 27.87 -8.77 -0.74
N ARG A 64 28.83 -7.90 -1.10
CA ARG A 64 28.94 -7.33 -2.46
C ARG A 64 29.11 -8.40 -3.53
N ARG A 65 30.01 -9.37 -3.32
CA ARG A 65 30.20 -10.51 -4.23
C ARG A 65 28.94 -11.39 -4.29
N GLY A 66 28.26 -11.56 -3.16
CA GLY A 66 26.95 -12.22 -3.11
C GLY A 66 25.94 -11.55 -4.04
N VAL A 67 25.73 -10.23 -3.88
CA VAL A 67 24.77 -9.47 -4.70
C VAL A 67 25.12 -9.59 -6.19
N GLN A 68 26.39 -9.41 -6.55
CA GLN A 68 26.88 -9.56 -7.94
C GLN A 68 26.52 -10.93 -8.54
N THR A 69 26.60 -11.99 -7.74
CA THR A 69 26.24 -13.36 -8.18
C THR A 69 24.76 -13.45 -8.51
N TYR A 70 23.89 -12.92 -7.65
CA TYR A 70 22.44 -12.93 -7.90
C TYR A 70 22.04 -12.01 -9.06
N VAL A 71 22.67 -10.83 -9.20
CA VAL A 71 22.47 -9.94 -10.36
C VAL A 71 22.86 -10.64 -11.66
N THR A 72 23.98 -11.36 -11.68
CA THR A 72 24.42 -12.11 -12.87
C THR A 72 23.40 -13.18 -13.25
N ARG A 73 22.81 -13.87 -12.26
CA ARG A 73 21.75 -14.86 -12.50
C ARG A 73 20.46 -14.22 -13.00
N LEU A 74 20.04 -13.08 -12.44
CA LEU A 74 18.88 -12.34 -12.95
C LEU A 74 19.11 -11.86 -14.39
N ARG A 75 20.26 -11.30 -14.73
CA ARG A 75 20.61 -10.91 -16.11
C ARG A 75 20.54 -12.08 -17.10
N ARG A 76 20.92 -13.29 -16.68
CA ARG A 76 20.79 -14.50 -17.51
C ARG A 76 19.34 -14.86 -17.77
N ALA A 77 18.47 -14.70 -16.76
CA ALA A 77 17.04 -14.99 -16.89
C ALA A 77 16.28 -13.92 -17.69
N LEU A 78 16.51 -12.64 -17.36
CA LEU A 78 15.71 -11.51 -17.85
C LEU A 78 16.28 -10.86 -19.11
N GLY A 79 17.58 -11.00 -19.36
CA GLY A 79 18.32 -10.24 -20.36
C GLY A 79 19.38 -9.36 -19.70
N ARG A 80 20.52 -9.17 -20.37
CA ARG A 80 21.68 -8.45 -19.79
C ARG A 80 21.38 -6.98 -19.52
N ASP A 81 20.61 -6.35 -20.40
CA ASP A 81 20.37 -4.90 -20.38
C ASP A 81 19.30 -4.48 -19.37
N VAL A 82 18.50 -5.43 -18.88
CA VAL A 82 17.40 -5.20 -17.92
C VAL A 82 17.90 -4.70 -16.57
N ILE A 83 19.12 -5.09 -16.18
CA ILE A 83 19.72 -4.62 -14.93
C ILE A 83 21.00 -3.90 -15.27
N ARG A 84 21.08 -2.60 -14.98
CA ARG A 84 22.27 -1.78 -15.19
C ARG A 84 23.10 -1.72 -13.91
N THR A 85 24.42 -1.75 -14.06
CA THR A 85 25.35 -1.52 -12.96
C THR A 85 25.78 -0.07 -13.02
N LEU A 86 25.63 0.63 -11.90
CA LEU A 86 26.07 1.99 -11.70
C LEU A 86 27.16 2.03 -10.61
N SER A 87 27.74 3.19 -10.35
CA SER A 87 28.91 3.38 -9.48
C SER A 87 28.73 2.80 -8.07
N ASP A 88 27.52 2.86 -7.51
CA ASP A 88 27.18 2.50 -6.13
C ASP A 88 26.08 1.43 -6.03
N GLY A 89 25.59 0.89 -7.14
CA GLY A 89 24.43 0.02 -7.09
C GLY A 89 23.96 -0.56 -8.41
N TYR A 90 22.70 -0.98 -8.40
CA TYR A 90 22.03 -1.56 -9.57
C TYR A 90 20.69 -0.88 -9.79
N LEU A 91 20.33 -0.74 -11.06
CA LEU A 91 19.05 -0.19 -11.50
C LEU A 91 18.34 -1.22 -12.35
N LEU A 92 17.04 -1.40 -12.13
CA LEU A 92 16.16 -2.14 -13.03
C LEU A 92 15.69 -1.19 -14.14
N ASP A 93 16.19 -1.42 -15.36
CA ASP A 93 15.90 -0.62 -16.54
C ASP A 93 14.67 -1.18 -17.26
N VAL A 94 13.52 -0.97 -16.65
CA VAL A 94 12.21 -1.41 -17.11
C VAL A 94 11.25 -0.24 -16.97
N ASP A 95 10.38 -0.07 -17.96
CA ASP A 95 9.29 0.90 -17.90
C ASP A 95 8.47 0.69 -16.59
N PRO A 96 8.36 1.72 -15.72
CA PRO A 96 7.59 1.63 -14.49
C PRO A 96 6.15 1.13 -14.68
N ASP A 97 5.52 1.37 -15.83
CA ASP A 97 4.16 0.90 -16.12
C ASP A 97 4.05 -0.61 -16.31
N ARG A 98 5.19 -1.29 -16.50
CA ARG A 98 5.28 -2.75 -16.54
C ARG A 98 5.49 -3.39 -15.16
N ILE A 99 5.47 -2.58 -14.11
CA ILE A 99 5.60 -3.00 -12.73
C ILE A 99 4.29 -2.64 -12.02
N ASP A 100 3.49 -3.64 -11.66
CA ASP A 100 2.12 -3.44 -11.16
C ASP A 100 2.05 -2.53 -9.92
N VAL A 101 3.01 -2.62 -9.00
CA VAL A 101 3.11 -1.73 -7.82
C VAL A 101 3.29 -0.26 -8.21
N LEU A 102 4.13 0.02 -9.22
CA LEU A 102 4.40 1.39 -9.65
C LEU A 102 3.24 1.93 -10.49
N ARG A 103 2.67 1.10 -11.37
CA ARG A 103 1.45 1.40 -12.13
C ARG A 103 0.28 1.69 -11.20
N PHE A 104 0.07 0.88 -10.17
CA PHE A 104 -0.96 1.08 -9.15
C PHE A 104 -0.84 2.47 -8.51
N ARG A 105 0.35 2.84 -8.04
CA ARG A 105 0.60 4.16 -7.45
C ARG A 105 0.34 5.30 -8.43
N ARG A 106 0.76 5.15 -9.70
CA ARG A 106 0.52 6.14 -10.76
C ARG A 106 -0.97 6.32 -11.01
N LEU A 107 -1.72 5.24 -11.20
CA LEU A 107 -3.16 5.27 -11.45
C LEU A 107 -3.91 5.98 -10.32
N LEU A 108 -3.57 5.69 -9.06
CA LEU A 108 -4.16 6.39 -7.91
C LEU A 108 -3.79 7.88 -7.87
N ALA A 109 -2.57 8.24 -8.25
CA ALA A 109 -2.14 9.64 -8.34
C ALA A 109 -2.80 10.40 -9.49
N GLU A 110 -3.15 9.71 -10.58
CA GLU A 110 -3.93 10.25 -11.70
C GLU A 110 -5.40 10.38 -11.34
N ALA A 111 -5.95 9.41 -10.63
CA ALA A 111 -7.32 9.45 -10.13
C ALA A 111 -7.57 10.71 -9.30
N GLY A 112 -6.66 11.06 -8.38
CA GLY A 112 -6.77 12.28 -7.58
C GLY A 112 -6.71 13.60 -8.36
N ARG A 113 -6.34 13.56 -9.65
CA ARG A 113 -6.28 14.72 -10.56
C ARG A 113 -7.30 14.62 -11.71
N ALA A 114 -8.15 13.60 -11.70
CA ALA A 114 -9.09 13.35 -12.79
C ALA A 114 -10.17 14.45 -12.85
N PRO A 115 -10.62 14.86 -14.04
CA PRO A 115 -11.54 15.99 -14.22
C PRO A 115 -13.02 15.66 -13.89
N GLY A 116 -13.29 14.66 -13.06
CA GLY A 116 -14.65 14.27 -12.67
C GLY A 116 -14.73 12.87 -12.04
N THR A 117 -15.86 12.57 -11.41
CA THR A 117 -16.08 11.33 -10.65
C THR A 117 -15.97 10.07 -11.52
N LEU A 118 -16.49 10.11 -12.74
CA LEU A 118 -16.46 8.98 -13.66
C LEU A 118 -15.02 8.60 -14.07
N ALA A 119 -14.21 9.60 -14.42
CA ALA A 119 -12.82 9.39 -14.80
C ALA A 119 -11.98 8.94 -13.59
N GLU A 120 -12.22 9.53 -12.42
CA GLU A 120 -11.59 9.11 -11.17
C GLU A 120 -11.91 7.65 -10.83
N ARG A 121 -13.20 7.29 -10.91
CA ARG A 121 -13.67 5.93 -10.63
C ARG A 121 -13.02 4.90 -11.55
N ALA A 122 -12.96 5.17 -12.85
CA ALA A 122 -12.32 4.27 -13.81
C ALA A 122 -10.85 4.02 -13.49
N LEU A 123 -10.09 5.07 -13.11
CA LEU A 123 -8.69 4.94 -12.72
C LEU A 123 -8.50 4.17 -11.40
N VAL A 124 -9.38 4.39 -10.42
CA VAL A 124 -9.37 3.63 -9.16
C VAL A 124 -9.69 2.15 -9.40
N GLU A 125 -10.68 1.85 -10.25
CA GLU A 125 -11.03 0.47 -10.63
C GLU A 125 -9.87 -0.21 -11.36
N GLU A 126 -9.24 0.47 -12.33
CA GLU A 126 -8.07 -0.04 -13.02
C GLU A 126 -6.92 -0.35 -12.05
N ALA A 127 -6.68 0.53 -11.08
CA ALA A 127 -5.66 0.34 -10.05
C ALA A 127 -5.97 -0.89 -9.19
N LEU A 128 -7.21 -1.04 -8.72
CA LEU A 128 -7.64 -2.18 -7.91
C LEU A 128 -7.58 -3.51 -8.69
N ALA A 129 -7.83 -3.50 -9.99
CA ALA A 129 -7.76 -4.68 -10.85
C ALA A 129 -6.34 -5.27 -11.00
N LEU A 130 -5.29 -4.51 -10.65
CA LEU A 130 -3.91 -5.01 -10.63
C LEU A 130 -3.65 -6.01 -9.50
N TRP A 131 -4.49 -6.01 -8.46
CA TRP A 131 -4.33 -6.85 -7.29
C TRP A 131 -4.81 -8.28 -7.55
N ARG A 132 -3.92 -9.25 -7.34
CA ARG A 132 -4.14 -10.69 -7.53
C ARG A 132 -4.11 -11.47 -6.20
N GLY A 133 -3.70 -10.84 -5.10
CA GLY A 133 -3.57 -11.50 -3.80
C GLY A 133 -2.88 -10.64 -2.75
N SER A 134 -2.20 -11.29 -1.81
CA SER A 134 -1.31 -10.61 -0.86
C SER A 134 -0.04 -10.14 -1.59
N PRO A 135 0.42 -8.89 -1.38
CA PRO A 135 1.58 -8.39 -2.10
C PRO A 135 2.84 -9.14 -1.65
N PHE A 136 3.77 -9.31 -2.60
CA PHE A 136 5.04 -10.01 -2.43
C PHE A 136 4.91 -11.50 -2.07
N GLU A 137 3.80 -12.15 -2.43
CA GLU A 137 3.67 -13.58 -2.20
C GLU A 137 4.73 -14.37 -2.98
N GLY A 138 5.44 -15.25 -2.26
CA GLY A 138 6.58 -16.00 -2.79
C GLY A 138 7.91 -15.24 -2.79
N VAL A 139 7.99 -14.07 -2.12
CA VAL A 139 9.23 -13.31 -1.89
C VAL A 139 9.68 -13.48 -0.43
N ASP A 140 10.90 -13.95 -0.23
CA ASP A 140 11.46 -14.23 1.09
C ASP A 140 12.26 -13.00 1.57
N SER A 141 11.56 -12.00 2.13
CA SER A 141 12.21 -10.79 2.68
C SER A 141 11.37 -10.15 3.77
N ASP A 142 11.83 -10.27 5.02
CA ASP A 142 11.15 -9.74 6.19
C ASP A 142 10.88 -8.23 6.06
N TRP A 143 11.83 -7.48 5.50
CA TRP A 143 11.68 -6.04 5.29
C TRP A 143 10.53 -5.70 4.32
N LEU A 144 10.47 -6.38 3.16
CA LEU A 144 9.41 -6.19 2.18
C LEU A 144 8.04 -6.61 2.74
N CYS A 145 8.01 -7.74 3.44
CA CYS A 145 6.81 -8.29 4.05
C CYS A 145 6.27 -7.42 5.20
N ALA A 146 7.14 -6.80 6.00
CA ALA A 146 6.70 -5.99 7.13
C ALA A 146 6.31 -4.56 6.74
N SER A 147 7.14 -3.88 5.94
CA SER A 147 6.97 -2.43 5.70
C SER A 147 6.23 -2.13 4.40
N ALA A 148 6.74 -2.63 3.28
CA ALA A 148 6.18 -2.35 1.95
C ALA A 148 4.80 -2.98 1.77
N SER A 149 4.60 -4.21 2.28
CA SER A 149 3.30 -4.90 2.23
C SER A 149 2.22 -4.12 2.97
N ALA A 150 2.48 -3.72 4.23
CA ALA A 150 1.52 -2.97 5.03
C ALA A 150 1.13 -1.64 4.37
N TYR A 151 2.11 -0.91 3.83
CA TYR A 151 1.85 0.31 3.06
C TYR A 151 0.94 0.06 1.86
N LEU A 152 1.21 -0.98 1.06
CA LEU A 152 0.42 -1.29 -0.12
C LEU A 152 -0.99 -1.72 0.24
N GLN A 153 -1.15 -2.51 1.31
CA GLN A 153 -2.47 -2.93 1.80
C GLN A 153 -3.29 -1.73 2.28
N GLU A 154 -2.67 -0.78 2.99
CA GLU A 154 -3.35 0.46 3.39
C GLU A 154 -3.74 1.31 2.17
N ALA A 155 -2.85 1.46 1.19
CA ALA A 155 -3.15 2.17 -0.06
C ALA A 155 -4.28 1.48 -0.86
N ARG A 156 -4.33 0.15 -0.86
CA ARG A 156 -5.43 -0.63 -1.46
C ARG A 156 -6.75 -0.33 -0.76
N LEU A 157 -6.76 -0.37 0.58
CA LEU A 157 -7.97 -0.13 1.35
C LEU A 157 -8.48 1.31 1.15
N GLY A 158 -7.58 2.30 1.12
CA GLY A 158 -7.94 3.67 0.77
C GLY A 158 -8.50 3.82 -0.65
N ALA A 159 -7.99 3.05 -1.62
CA ALA A 159 -8.54 3.02 -2.98
C ALA A 159 -9.95 2.37 -3.02
N VAL A 160 -10.19 1.30 -2.25
CA VAL A 160 -11.51 0.69 -2.09
C VAL A 160 -12.49 1.69 -1.46
N GLU A 161 -12.10 2.34 -0.37
CA GLU A 161 -12.93 3.38 0.28
C GLU A 161 -13.27 4.52 -0.68
N ARG A 162 -12.32 4.94 -1.51
CA ARG A 162 -12.56 5.97 -2.50
C ARG A 162 -13.52 5.52 -3.60
N ARG A 163 -13.39 4.27 -4.09
CA ARG A 163 -14.35 3.70 -5.05
C ARG A 163 -15.77 3.72 -4.45
N ILE A 164 -15.89 3.30 -3.19
CA ILE A 164 -17.17 3.33 -2.46
C ILE A 164 -17.72 4.76 -2.37
N ASP A 165 -16.89 5.75 -2.04
CA ASP A 165 -17.34 7.16 -1.99
C ASP A 165 -17.89 7.65 -3.33
N LEU A 166 -17.23 7.29 -4.42
CA LEU A 166 -17.66 7.62 -5.78
C LEU A 166 -18.98 6.92 -6.13
N ASP A 167 -19.12 5.64 -5.76
CA ASP A 167 -20.35 4.87 -5.94
C ASP A 167 -21.52 5.43 -5.12
N MET A 168 -21.27 5.87 -3.88
CA MET A 168 -22.27 6.52 -3.03
C MET A 168 -22.71 7.88 -3.60
N ALA A 169 -21.77 8.66 -4.16
CA ALA A 169 -22.08 9.93 -4.80
C ALA A 169 -23.00 9.77 -6.02
N GLU A 170 -22.93 8.63 -6.72
CA GLU A 170 -23.81 8.26 -7.82
C GLU A 170 -25.14 7.62 -7.37
N GLY A 171 -25.36 7.50 -6.06
CA GLY A 171 -26.63 6.99 -5.51
C GLY A 171 -26.69 5.48 -5.31
N ARG A 172 -25.62 4.73 -5.59
CA ARG A 172 -25.57 3.24 -5.51
C ARG A 172 -25.50 2.67 -4.10
N HIS A 173 -26.23 3.25 -3.15
CA HIS A 173 -26.16 2.91 -1.72
C HIS A 173 -26.52 1.45 -1.44
N GLY A 174 -27.59 0.93 -2.05
CA GLY A 174 -28.07 -0.42 -1.80
C GLY A 174 -27.10 -1.51 -2.26
N GLU A 175 -26.40 -1.28 -3.37
CA GLU A 175 -25.42 -2.21 -3.95
C GLU A 175 -24.19 -2.37 -3.05
N LEU A 176 -23.84 -1.33 -2.29
CA LEU A 176 -22.64 -1.27 -1.45
C LEU A 176 -22.81 -1.94 -0.09
N VAL A 177 -24.04 -2.21 0.36
CA VAL A 177 -24.29 -2.68 1.75
C VAL A 177 -23.56 -3.99 2.05
N ALA A 178 -23.63 -4.98 1.15
CA ALA A 178 -23.01 -6.28 1.38
C ALA A 178 -21.48 -6.18 1.48
N GLU A 179 -20.86 -5.40 0.60
CA GLU A 179 -19.42 -5.17 0.61
C GLU A 179 -18.98 -4.38 1.86
N LEU A 180 -19.73 -3.34 2.23
CA LEU A 180 -19.45 -2.55 3.44
C LEU A 180 -19.58 -3.38 4.72
N MET A 181 -20.56 -4.27 4.81
CA MET A 181 -20.66 -5.21 5.93
C MET A 181 -19.43 -6.10 6.02
N GLU A 182 -18.95 -6.62 4.90
CA GLU A 182 -17.77 -7.47 4.86
C GLU A 182 -16.49 -6.70 5.24
N LEU A 183 -16.31 -5.50 4.70
CA LEU A 183 -15.18 -4.63 5.01
C LEU A 183 -15.17 -4.19 6.48
N SER A 184 -16.31 -3.78 7.02
CA SER A 184 -16.46 -3.44 8.44
C SER A 184 -16.21 -4.64 9.36
N ALA A 185 -16.53 -5.86 8.94
CA ALA A 185 -16.19 -7.06 9.70
C ALA A 185 -14.68 -7.38 9.66
N ARG A 186 -14.02 -7.19 8.52
CA ARG A 186 -12.56 -7.40 8.37
C ARG A 186 -11.73 -6.30 9.04
N HIS A 187 -12.22 -5.07 9.07
CA HIS A 187 -11.54 -3.91 9.63
C HIS A 187 -12.40 -3.24 10.71
N PRO A 188 -12.67 -3.93 11.83
CA PRO A 188 -13.71 -3.54 12.77
C PRO A 188 -13.44 -2.24 13.52
N LEU A 189 -12.16 -1.85 13.65
CA LEU A 189 -11.76 -0.58 14.28
C LEU A 189 -11.66 0.61 13.30
N ARG A 190 -11.97 0.41 12.01
CA ARG A 190 -11.92 1.46 10.99
C ARG A 190 -13.27 2.15 10.87
N GLU A 191 -13.54 3.10 11.78
CA GLU A 191 -14.79 3.87 11.85
C GLU A 191 -15.30 4.42 10.51
N PRO A 192 -14.47 4.91 9.56
CA PRO A 192 -14.96 5.39 8.27
C PRO A 192 -15.72 4.34 7.42
N LEU A 193 -15.43 3.05 7.56
CA LEU A 193 -16.18 1.98 6.88
C LEU A 193 -17.57 1.83 7.48
N TRP A 194 -17.67 1.94 8.80
CA TRP A 194 -18.94 1.91 9.51
C TRP A 194 -19.80 3.12 9.17
N GLU A 195 -19.21 4.31 9.06
CA GLU A 195 -19.95 5.52 8.65
C GLU A 195 -20.62 5.31 7.28
N ARG A 196 -19.86 4.79 6.30
CA ARG A 196 -20.38 4.41 4.98
C ARG A 196 -21.49 3.37 5.06
N LEU A 197 -21.31 2.33 5.87
CA LEU A 197 -22.32 1.29 6.08
C LEU A 197 -23.63 1.87 6.63
N LEU A 198 -23.56 2.74 7.64
CA LEU A 198 -24.74 3.36 8.24
C LEU A 198 -25.48 4.27 7.27
N VAL A 199 -24.74 5.09 6.51
CA VAL A 199 -25.33 5.94 5.47
C VAL A 199 -25.96 5.11 4.36
N ALA A 200 -25.28 4.05 3.90
CA ALA A 200 -25.79 3.16 2.86
C ALA A 200 -27.07 2.43 3.29
N LEU A 201 -27.11 1.89 4.51
CA LEU A 201 -28.30 1.25 5.08
C LEU A 201 -29.46 2.24 5.24
N GLY A 202 -29.20 3.42 5.80
CA GLY A 202 -30.20 4.47 5.98
C GLY A 202 -30.83 4.93 4.66
N ARG A 203 -30.01 5.20 3.64
CA ARG A 203 -30.50 5.61 2.30
C ARG A 203 -31.17 4.49 1.52
N SER A 204 -30.98 3.24 1.94
CA SER A 204 -31.65 2.07 1.37
C SER A 204 -32.94 1.68 2.12
N GLY A 205 -33.41 2.52 3.07
CA GLY A 205 -34.61 2.24 3.87
C GLY A 205 -34.43 1.17 4.95
N ARG A 206 -33.19 0.74 5.22
CA ARG A 206 -32.84 -0.33 6.17
C ARG A 206 -32.42 0.24 7.53
N GLN A 207 -33.25 1.13 8.07
CA GLN A 207 -32.92 1.92 9.27
C GLN A 207 -32.69 1.07 10.52
N ALA A 208 -33.49 0.03 10.75
CA ALA A 208 -33.32 -0.87 11.89
C ALA A 208 -31.94 -1.55 11.89
N GLU A 209 -31.46 -1.96 10.72
CA GLU A 209 -30.14 -2.56 10.56
C GLU A 209 -29.00 -1.55 10.75
N ALA A 210 -29.21 -0.30 10.33
CA ALA A 210 -28.26 0.78 10.59
C ALA A 210 -28.10 1.02 12.10
N LEU A 211 -29.21 1.16 12.84
CA LEU A 211 -29.19 1.35 14.28
C LEU A 211 -28.53 0.17 15.01
N ALA A 212 -28.83 -1.07 14.61
CA ALA A 212 -28.19 -2.27 15.15
C ALA A 212 -26.67 -2.29 14.88
N SER A 213 -26.24 -1.86 13.68
CA SER A 213 -24.82 -1.79 13.30
C SER A 213 -24.06 -0.73 14.11
N TYR A 214 -24.67 0.44 14.35
CA TYR A 214 -24.09 1.47 15.20
C TYR A 214 -23.89 0.97 16.64
N GLU A 215 -24.90 0.30 17.19
CA GLU A 215 -24.82 -0.24 18.55
C GLU A 215 -23.77 -1.36 18.68
N ARG A 216 -23.60 -2.17 17.62
CA ARG A 216 -22.50 -3.14 17.55
C ARG A 216 -21.14 -2.45 17.60
N LEU A 217 -20.91 -1.43 16.76
CA LEU A 217 -19.66 -0.69 16.75
C LEU A 217 -19.40 0.01 18.09
N ARG A 218 -20.42 0.65 18.68
CA ARG A 218 -20.31 1.35 19.95
C ARG A 218 -19.81 0.44 21.07
N ARG A 219 -20.34 -0.77 21.16
CA ARG A 219 -19.89 -1.77 22.14
C ARG A 219 -18.45 -2.21 21.86
N LEU A 220 -18.14 -2.51 20.61
CA LEU A 220 -16.78 -2.88 20.20
C LEU A 220 -15.74 -1.81 20.57
N LEU A 221 -15.99 -0.54 20.26
CA LEU A 221 -15.04 0.55 20.59
C LEU A 221 -14.87 0.72 22.10
N ALA A 222 -15.95 0.58 22.87
CA ALA A 222 -15.89 0.64 24.32
C ALA A 222 -15.10 -0.54 24.91
N GLU A 223 -15.26 -1.74 24.36
CA GLU A 223 -14.59 -2.97 24.82
C GLU A 223 -13.11 -3.00 24.43
N GLU A 224 -12.77 -2.68 23.17
CA GLU A 224 -11.41 -2.82 22.64
C GLU A 224 -10.53 -1.59 22.93
N LEU A 225 -11.11 -0.38 22.93
CA LEU A 225 -10.36 0.88 23.01
C LEU A 225 -10.75 1.73 24.22
N GLY A 226 -11.83 1.42 24.92
CA GLY A 226 -12.36 2.26 25.99
C GLY A 226 -12.89 3.62 25.50
N THR A 227 -13.18 3.74 24.20
CA THR A 227 -13.60 5.00 23.56
C THR A 227 -15.06 4.96 23.11
N ALA A 228 -15.64 6.14 22.92
CA ALA A 228 -16.94 6.31 22.29
C ALA A 228 -16.79 6.52 20.77
N PRO A 229 -17.82 6.21 19.96
CA PRO A 229 -17.82 6.50 18.51
C PRO A 229 -17.51 7.96 18.22
N SER A 230 -16.80 8.22 17.12
CA SER A 230 -16.45 9.56 16.64
C SER A 230 -17.66 10.48 16.43
N ALA A 231 -17.39 11.79 16.36
CA ALA A 231 -18.42 12.79 16.15
C ALA A 231 -19.21 12.56 14.84
N ASP A 232 -18.54 12.09 13.79
CA ASP A 232 -19.16 11.86 12.49
C ASP A 232 -20.17 10.70 12.53
N LEU A 233 -19.80 9.58 13.17
CA LEU A 233 -20.71 8.47 13.42
C LEU A 233 -21.89 8.87 14.32
N ARG A 234 -21.64 9.67 15.37
CA ARG A 234 -22.72 10.18 16.24
C ARG A 234 -23.69 11.07 15.46
N ARG A 235 -23.21 11.87 14.49
CA ARG A 235 -24.06 12.69 13.61
C ARG A 235 -24.92 11.82 12.70
N VAL A 236 -24.35 10.80 12.06
CA VAL A 236 -25.10 9.85 11.22
C VAL A 236 -26.18 9.14 12.05
N HIS A 237 -25.82 8.65 13.24
CA HIS A 237 -26.76 8.01 14.16
C HIS A 237 -27.90 8.94 14.59
N ALA A 238 -27.61 10.21 14.90
CA ALA A 238 -28.64 11.18 15.27
C ALA A 238 -29.63 11.45 14.13
N SER A 239 -29.18 11.52 12.87
CA SER A 239 -30.07 11.65 11.71
C SER A 239 -30.93 10.39 11.54
N LEU A 240 -30.35 9.20 11.71
CA LEU A 240 -31.09 7.94 11.65
C LEU A 240 -32.18 7.87 12.74
N LEU A 241 -31.95 8.39 13.94
CA LEU A 241 -32.97 8.42 15.00
C LEU A 241 -34.12 9.39 14.71
N ARG A 242 -33.88 10.44 13.90
CA ARG A 242 -34.90 11.43 13.52
C ARG A 242 -35.64 11.09 12.23
N GLU A 243 -35.35 9.92 11.64
CA GLU A 243 -35.83 9.54 10.31
C GLU A 243 -35.46 10.57 9.22
N GLU A 244 -34.37 11.31 9.45
CA GLU A 244 -33.83 12.26 8.50
C GLU A 244 -32.90 11.54 7.52
N PRO A 245 -32.83 12.00 6.25
CA PRO A 245 -31.84 11.47 5.33
C PRO A 245 -30.43 11.65 5.91
N PRO A 246 -29.63 10.59 6.02
CA PRO A 246 -28.32 10.69 6.64
C PRO A 246 -27.44 11.64 5.82
N PRO A 247 -26.52 12.37 6.51
CA PRO A 247 -25.71 13.39 5.87
C PRO A 247 -24.89 12.78 4.73
N SER A 248 -24.65 13.57 3.68
CA SER A 248 -23.63 13.22 2.70
C SER A 248 -22.28 13.14 3.40
N LEU A 249 -21.57 12.03 3.19
CA LEU A 249 -20.21 11.88 3.70
C LEU A 249 -19.33 12.99 3.17
N ARG A 250 -18.48 13.56 4.02
CA ARG A 250 -17.41 14.45 3.55
C ARG A 250 -16.39 13.56 2.86
N SER A 251 -16.50 13.42 1.55
CA SER A 251 -15.49 12.72 0.77
C SER A 251 -14.19 13.53 0.80
N PRO A 252 -13.08 13.02 1.38
CA PRO A 252 -11.79 13.63 1.12
C PRO A 252 -11.55 13.63 -0.39
N THR A 253 -11.01 14.73 -0.92
CA THR A 253 -10.70 14.84 -2.35
C THR A 253 -9.53 13.91 -2.68
N GLY A 254 -9.83 12.84 -3.41
CA GLY A 254 -8.84 11.86 -3.87
C GLY A 254 -8.52 10.74 -2.88
N VAL A 255 -7.78 9.74 -3.36
CA VAL A 255 -7.25 8.66 -2.53
C VAL A 255 -6.18 9.23 -1.61
N ARG A 256 -6.38 9.16 -0.29
CA ARG A 256 -5.29 9.42 0.67
C ARG A 256 -4.27 8.31 0.52
N GLN A 257 -3.30 8.49 -0.37
CA GLN A 257 -2.10 7.68 -0.33
C GLN A 257 -1.38 8.05 0.96
N PRO A 258 -1.00 7.08 1.81
CA PRO A 258 -0.10 7.39 2.90
C PRO A 258 1.13 8.08 2.29
N HIS A 259 1.44 9.29 2.72
CA HIS A 259 2.60 10.04 2.24
C HIS A 259 3.86 9.34 2.76
N ALA A 260 4.36 8.37 2.01
CA ALA A 260 5.64 7.75 2.29
C ALA A 260 6.51 7.81 1.03
N ARG A 261 7.42 8.79 1.00
CA ARG A 261 8.75 8.43 0.52
C ARG A 261 9.27 7.44 1.55
N VAL A 262 9.23 6.14 1.24
CA VAL A 262 9.96 5.13 1.99
C VAL A 262 11.45 5.35 1.71
N ALA A 263 12.01 6.41 2.29
CA ALA A 263 13.43 6.62 2.42
C ALA A 263 13.83 5.90 3.71
N VAL A 264 14.33 4.67 3.57
CA VAL A 264 15.01 4.01 4.68
C VAL A 264 16.34 4.74 4.85
N PHE A 265 16.44 5.56 5.90
CA PHE A 265 17.71 6.11 6.35
C PHE A 265 18.42 5.05 7.20
N THR A 266 19.57 4.57 6.75
CA THR A 266 20.47 3.75 7.56
C THR A 266 21.67 4.60 7.98
N GLY A 267 21.63 5.15 9.18
CA GLY A 267 22.76 5.85 9.82
C GLY A 267 22.82 5.52 11.30
N ARG A 268 23.99 5.69 11.94
CA ARG A 268 24.10 5.63 13.40
C ARG A 268 23.30 6.80 13.99
N ALA A 269 22.62 6.59 15.12
CA ALA A 269 21.85 7.65 15.80
C ALA A 269 22.66 8.94 16.08
N ALA A 270 24.00 8.84 16.11
CA ALA A 270 24.93 9.94 16.35
C ALA A 270 25.21 10.86 15.14
N ASP A 271 24.82 10.48 13.91
CA ASP A 271 25.09 11.30 12.71
C ASP A 271 23.93 12.28 12.37
N LEU A 272 22.97 12.47 13.29
CA LEU A 272 21.78 13.30 13.09
C LEU A 272 21.99 14.81 13.31
N THR A 273 23.22 15.32 13.25
CA THR A 273 23.49 16.75 13.36
C THR A 273 23.62 17.44 12.00
N HIS A 274 22.56 18.19 11.69
CA HIS A 274 22.57 19.52 11.06
C HIS A 274 22.33 19.69 9.54
N ALA A 275 22.21 18.65 8.70
CA ALA A 275 22.10 18.89 7.24
C ALA A 275 20.68 18.76 6.60
N ASP A 276 19.72 18.04 7.19
CA ASP A 276 18.49 17.65 6.47
C ASP A 276 17.16 18.13 7.10
N ARG A 277 17.19 19.25 7.84
CA ARG A 277 15.96 19.84 8.41
C ARG A 277 15.08 20.57 7.39
N GLU A 278 15.61 21.02 6.26
CA GLU A 278 14.88 21.95 5.38
C GLU A 278 14.26 21.34 4.11
N ARG A 279 14.37 20.03 3.86
CA ARG A 279 13.95 19.44 2.55
C ARG A 279 12.93 18.30 2.58
N PHE A 280 12.30 18.01 3.71
CA PHE A 280 11.34 16.90 3.81
C PHE A 280 10.00 17.35 4.41
N ALA A 281 8.96 17.38 3.57
CA ALA A 281 7.56 17.36 4.00
C ALA A 281 7.03 15.93 3.81
N GLY A 282 6.95 15.15 4.87
CA GLY A 282 6.45 13.77 4.82
C GLY A 282 6.90 12.87 5.99
N VAL A 283 6.29 11.69 6.08
CA VAL A 283 6.53 10.71 7.16
C VAL A 283 7.95 10.13 7.04
N ARG A 284 8.71 10.21 8.14
CA ARG A 284 10.02 9.53 8.30
C ARG A 284 9.85 8.27 9.14
N VAL A 285 10.18 7.10 8.56
CA VAL A 285 10.32 5.87 9.33
C VAL A 285 11.79 5.75 9.74
N ILE A 286 12.06 5.89 11.04
CA ILE A 286 13.39 5.70 11.62
C ILE A 286 13.45 4.28 12.18
N VAL A 287 14.34 3.45 11.63
CA VAL A 287 14.65 2.14 12.21
C VAL A 287 15.83 2.35 13.17
N GLY A 288 15.52 2.51 14.46
CA GLY A 288 16.50 2.61 15.54
C GLY A 288 16.67 1.27 16.26
N ARG A 289 17.90 0.98 16.69
CA ARG A 289 18.25 -0.17 17.53
C ARG A 289 18.29 0.30 18.98
N ASP A 290 17.37 -0.17 19.82
CA ASP A 290 17.52 -0.10 21.28
C ASP A 290 17.75 -1.50 21.85
N GLY A 291 18.62 -1.57 22.85
CA GLY A 291 19.20 -2.79 23.38
C GLY A 291 18.17 -3.86 23.77
N GLY A 292 18.40 -5.08 23.28
CA GLY A 292 17.96 -6.31 23.93
C GLY A 292 16.61 -6.89 23.51
N HIS A 293 15.72 -6.14 22.86
CA HIS A 293 14.39 -6.65 22.48
C HIS A 293 13.97 -6.24 21.06
N HIS A 294 13.48 -7.25 20.30
CA HIS A 294 13.08 -7.18 18.89
C HIS A 294 11.79 -6.38 18.66
N SER A 295 11.86 -5.06 18.80
CA SER A 295 10.72 -4.19 18.50
C SER A 295 11.03 -3.29 17.30
N PHE A 296 10.45 -3.61 16.15
CA PHE A 296 10.40 -2.72 15.00
C PHE A 296 9.38 -1.61 15.29
N LEU A 297 9.84 -0.46 15.77
CA LEU A 297 8.99 0.73 15.94
C LEU A 297 8.97 1.54 14.64
N ALA A 298 7.91 1.39 13.85
CA ALA A 298 7.58 2.34 12.80
C ALA A 298 6.91 3.57 13.45
N LEU A 299 7.70 4.57 13.82
CA LEU A 299 7.16 5.86 14.26
C LEU A 299 6.75 6.68 13.04
N ILE A 300 5.44 6.82 12.83
CA ILE A 300 4.87 7.74 11.84
C ILE A 300 4.76 9.11 12.49
N TRP A 301 5.60 10.06 12.06
CA TRP A 301 5.40 11.47 12.36
C TRP A 301 4.65 12.12 11.19
N ALA A 302 3.44 12.60 11.45
CA ALA A 302 2.78 13.58 10.59
C ALA A 302 3.19 14.96 11.10
N HIS A 303 3.78 15.79 10.25
CA HIS A 303 3.76 17.24 10.46
C HIS A 303 2.63 17.82 9.63
N GLU A 304 1.91 18.77 10.24
CA GLU A 304 0.78 19.53 9.71
C GLU A 304 1.02 20.15 8.33
#